data_AF-A0A968SXN1-F1
#
_entry.id   AF-A0A968SXN1-F1
#
_cell.length_a   1.000
_cell.length_b   1.000
_cell.length_c   1.000
_cell.angle_alpha   90.00
_cell.angle_beta   90.00
_cell.angle_gamma   90.00
#
_symmetry.space_group_name_H-M   'P 1'
#
loop_
_entity.id
_entity.type
_entity.pdbx_description
1 polymer ?
#
loop_
_entity_poly.entity_id
_entity_poly.type
_entity_poly.pdbx_seq_one_letter_code
_entity_poly.pdbx_strand_id
1 'polypeptide(L)'
;MKACSSLDAQALLAATVLLLPSAWTDKLIALGVGLLCVNVLNMARIATLYYVGAYHPAYFELLHEEVLPLLLLSLTLVLLWTFVQRLPAPSQTVQPST
;
A
#
# COMPACT_ATOMS: atom_id res chain seq x y z
N MET A 1 10.06 -16.89 11.49
CA MET A 1 8.68 -16.47 11.18
C MET A 1 8.66 -14.95 11.13
N LYS A 2 8.98 -14.37 9.98
CA LYS A 2 8.86 -12.92 9.80
C LYS A 2 7.40 -12.64 9.46
N ALA A 3 6.82 -11.62 10.11
CA ALA A 3 5.44 -11.22 9.93
C ALA A 3 5.19 -10.91 8.45
N CYS A 4 4.51 -11.84 7.75
CA CYS A 4 4.06 -11.71 6.37
C CYS A 4 2.55 -11.45 6.37
N SER A 5 2.12 -10.63 7.33
CA SER A 5 0.73 -10.29 7.55
C SER A 5 0.48 -8.95 6.89
N SER A 6 -0.51 -8.87 6.01
CA SER A 6 -0.99 -7.62 5.39
C SER A 6 -1.20 -6.48 6.39
N LEU A 7 -1.33 -6.82 7.69
CA LEU A 7 -1.37 -5.92 8.82
C LEU A 7 -0.17 -4.96 8.89
N ASP A 8 1.06 -5.41 8.63
CA ASP A 8 2.25 -4.53 8.70
C ASP A 8 2.24 -3.50 7.56
N ALA A 9 1.83 -3.93 6.36
CA ALA A 9 1.65 -3.05 5.21
C ALA A 9 0.49 -2.06 5.43
N GLN A 10 -0.62 -2.51 6.02
CA GLN A 10 -1.75 -1.66 6.40
C GLN A 10 -1.37 -0.66 7.49
N ALA A 11 -0.53 -1.06 8.47
CA ALA A 11 -0.04 -0.19 9.53
C ALA A 11 0.89 0.91 8.95
N LEU A 12 1.80 0.56 8.04
CA LEU A 12 2.65 1.54 7.35
C LEU A 12 1.85 2.52 6.48
N LEU A 13 0.84 2.03 5.75
CA LEU A 13 -0.09 2.86 5.00
C LEU A 13 -0.83 3.83 5.96
N ALA A 14 -1.38 3.32 7.06
CA ALA A 14 -2.11 4.14 8.02
C ALA A 14 -1.21 5.20 8.67
N ALA A 15 0.02 4.84 9.05
CA ALA A 15 0.99 5.77 9.61
C ALA A 15 1.36 6.89 8.62
N THR A 16 1.55 6.54 7.35
CA THR A 16 1.90 7.50 6.30
C THR A 16 0.74 8.47 6.00
N VAL A 17 -0.49 7.97 5.96
CA VAL A 17 -1.70 8.80 5.79
C VAL A 17 -1.93 9.72 6.99
N LEU A 18 -1.64 9.25 8.21
CA LEU A 18 -1.73 10.08 9.41
C LEU A 18 -0.75 11.26 9.38
N LEU A 19 0.46 11.03 8.87
CA LEU A 19 1.53 12.03 8.78
C LEU A 19 1.26 13.14 7.75
N LEU A 20 0.41 12.89 6.75
CA LEU A 20 0.10 13.88 5.72
C LEU A 20 -0.66 15.08 6.32
N PRO A 21 -0.25 16.34 6.07
CA PRO A 21 -0.99 17.54 6.47
C PRO A 21 -2.14 17.80 5.48
N SER A 22 -3.09 16.88 5.40
CA SER A 22 -4.23 16.89 4.48
C SER A 22 -5.57 16.96 5.24
N ALA A 23 -6.63 17.43 4.57
CA ALA A 23 -7.99 17.39 5.13
C ALA A 23 -8.38 15.95 5.51
N TRP A 24 -9.11 15.80 6.63
CA TRP A 24 -9.51 14.49 7.17
C TRP A 24 -10.35 13.65 6.18
N THR A 25 -11.12 14.29 5.30
CA THR A 25 -11.86 13.63 4.22
C THR A 25 -10.94 12.96 3.21
N ASP A 26 -9.90 13.65 2.76
CA ASP A 26 -8.92 13.11 1.82
C ASP A 26 -8.10 11.99 2.46
N LYS A 27 -7.80 12.11 3.77
CA LYS A 27 -7.17 11.04 4.55
C LYS A 27 -8.03 9.78 4.59
N LEU A 28 -9.33 9.89 4.85
CA LEU A 28 -10.23 8.73 4.91
C LEU A 28 -10.39 8.07 3.54
N ILE A 29 -10.46 8.85 2.46
CA ILE A 29 -10.50 8.31 1.09
C ILE A 29 -9.18 7.60 0.77
N ALA A 30 -8.03 8.21 1.09
CA ALA A 30 -6.71 7.60 0.93
C ALA A 30 -6.60 6.27 1.67
N LEU A 31 -7.07 6.26 2.92
CA LEU A 31 -7.05 5.09 3.78
C LEU A 31 -7.94 3.98 3.18
N GLY A 32 -9.18 4.31 2.82
CA GLY A 32 -10.14 3.35 2.28
C GLY A 32 -9.69 2.75 0.95
N VAL A 33 -9.28 3.58 -0.01
CA VAL A 33 -8.78 3.14 -1.31
C VAL A 33 -7.47 2.36 -1.14
N GLY A 34 -6.55 2.85 -0.32
CA GLY A 34 -5.27 2.17 -0.06
C GLY A 34 -5.45 0.81 0.60
N LEU A 35 -6.33 0.69 1.60
CA LEU A 35 -6.66 -0.59 2.23
C LEU A 35 -7.30 -1.57 1.25
N LEU A 36 -8.22 -1.09 0.40
CA LEU A 36 -8.86 -1.94 -0.60
C LEU A 36 -7.85 -2.45 -1.61
N CYS A 37 -6.98 -1.57 -2.14
CA CYS A 37 -5.91 -1.96 -3.05
C CYS A 37 -4.97 -2.99 -2.40
N VAL A 38 -4.46 -2.73 -1.20
CA VAL A 38 -3.56 -3.66 -0.48
C VAL A 38 -4.23 -5.03 -0.28
N ASN A 39 -5.52 -5.08 0.05
CA ASN A 39 -6.26 -6.33 0.18
C ASN A 39 -6.39 -7.10 -1.15
N VAL A 40 -6.72 -6.41 -2.24
CA VAL A 40 -6.83 -7.04 -3.58
C VAL A 40 -5.48 -7.58 -4.03
N LEU A 41 -4.41 -6.82 -3.85
CA LEU A 41 -3.04 -7.23 -4.16
C LEU A 41 -2.62 -8.44 -3.32
N ASN A 42 -2.98 -8.45 -2.04
CA ASN A 42 -2.69 -9.58 -1.16
C ASN A 42 -3.46 -10.84 -1.57
N MET A 43 -4.71 -10.70 -1.99
CA MET A 43 -5.50 -11.81 -2.54
C MET A 43 -4.84 -12.39 -3.80
N ALA A 44 -4.38 -11.52 -4.70
CA ALA A 44 -3.64 -11.93 -5.89
C ALA A 44 -2.33 -12.67 -5.54
N ARG A 45 -1.61 -12.25 -4.49
CA ARG A 45 -0.43 -12.94 -3.98
C ARG A 45 -0.75 -14.37 -3.56
N ILE A 46 -1.79 -14.56 -2.75
CA ILE A 46 -2.18 -15.89 -2.26
C ILE A 46 -2.59 -16.78 -3.43
N ALA A 47 -3.38 -16.26 -4.38
CA ALA A 47 -3.79 -17.00 -5.57
C ALA A 47 -2.57 -17.42 -6.43
N THR A 48 -1.60 -16.52 -6.61
CA THR A 48 -0.37 -16.81 -7.37
C THR A 48 0.47 -17.87 -6.67
N LEU A 49 0.64 -17.78 -5.35
CA LEU A 49 1.36 -18.78 -4.56
C LEU A 49 0.70 -20.14 -4.60
N TYR A 50 -0.64 -20.19 -4.54
CA TYR A 50 -1.37 -21.44 -4.66
C TYR A 50 -1.12 -22.11 -6.02
N TYR A 51 -1.19 -21.32 -7.10
CA TYR A 51 -0.91 -21.83 -8.45
C TYR A 51 0.53 -22.31 -8.60
N VAL A 52 1.51 -21.50 -8.21
CA VAL A 52 2.94 -21.86 -8.30
C VAL A 52 3.27 -23.05 -7.41
N GLY A 53 2.75 -23.11 -6.20
CA GLY A 53 2.96 -24.23 -5.28
C GLY A 53 2.36 -25.54 -5.81
N ALA A 54 1.24 -25.49 -6.53
CA ALA A 54 0.60 -26.66 -7.10
C ALA A 54 1.31 -27.19 -8.36
N TYR A 55 1.74 -26.30 -9.26
CA TYR A 55 2.26 -26.70 -10.59
C TYR A 55 3.79 -26.64 -10.71
N HIS A 56 4.46 -25.78 -9.94
CA HIS A 56 5.90 -25.57 -10.02
C HIS A 56 6.53 -25.29 -8.64
N PRO A 57 6.56 -26.29 -7.73
CA PRO A 57 7.03 -26.11 -6.36
C PRO A 57 8.50 -25.67 -6.27
N ALA A 58 9.32 -25.96 -7.28
CA ALA A 58 10.73 -25.55 -7.32
C ALA A 58 10.91 -24.01 -7.33
N TYR A 59 9.94 -23.26 -7.84
CA TYR A 59 9.98 -21.79 -7.83
C TYR A 59 9.22 -21.20 -6.64
N PHE A 60 8.58 -22.03 -5.81
CA PHE A 60 7.72 -21.56 -4.73
C PHE A 60 8.47 -20.73 -3.70
N GLU A 61 9.65 -21.17 -3.23
CA GLU A 61 10.45 -20.40 -2.26
C GLU A 61 10.88 -19.04 -2.82
N LEU A 62 11.44 -19.01 -4.04
CA LEU A 62 11.87 -17.77 -4.68
C LEU A 62 10.71 -16.78 -4.87
N LEU A 63 9.56 -17.27 -5.32
CA LEU A 63 8.37 -16.43 -5.51
C LEU A 63 7.80 -15.98 -4.16
N HIS A 64 7.74 -16.85 -3.17
CA HIS A 64 7.16 -16.59 -1.85
C HIS A 64 7.93 -15.57 -1.03
N GLU A 65 9.26 -15.69 -0.99
CA GLU A 65 10.11 -14.93 -0.09
C GLU A 65 10.66 -13.65 -0.74
N GLU A 66 10.95 -13.68 -2.04
CA GLU A 66 11.64 -12.58 -2.72
C GLU A 66 10.70 -11.85 -3.70
N VAL A 67 10.17 -12.54 -4.72
CA VAL A 67 9.55 -11.86 -5.86
C VAL A 67 8.19 -11.24 -5.52
N LEU A 68 7.26 -12.03 -4.97
CA LEU A 68 5.91 -11.55 -4.68
C LEU A 68 5.86 -10.47 -3.60
N PRO A 69 6.61 -10.58 -2.48
CA PRO A 69 6.68 -9.51 -1.49
C PRO A 69 7.26 -8.20 -2.06
N LEU A 70 8.34 -8.28 -2.84
CA LEU A 70 8.98 -7.10 -3.43
C LEU A 70 8.07 -6.43 -4.48
N LEU A 71 7.37 -7.22 -5.29
CA LEU A 71 6.35 -6.74 -6.23
C LEU A 71 5.22 -6.00 -5.49
N LEU A 72 4.67 -6.60 -4.44
CA LEU A 72 3.57 -6.03 -3.65
C LEU A 72 3.96 -4.68 -3.01
N LEU A 73 5.17 -4.61 -2.46
CA LEU A 73 5.72 -3.37 -1.91
C LEU A 73 5.88 -2.30 -3.00
N SER A 74 6.47 -2.65 -4.14
CA SER A 74 6.67 -1.72 -5.25
C SER A 74 5.35 -1.14 -5.77
N LEU A 75 4.31 -1.97 -5.92
CA LEU A 75 3.00 -1.54 -6.39
C LEU A 75 2.30 -0.65 -5.35
N THR A 76 2.43 -0.98 -4.06
CA THR A 76 1.89 -0.15 -2.97
C THR A 76 2.55 1.23 -2.95
N LEU A 77 3.88 1.30 -3.17
CA LEU A 77 4.60 2.58 -3.27
C LEU A 77 4.17 3.39 -4.49
N VAL A 78 3.96 2.75 -5.64
CA VAL A 78 3.46 3.42 -6.84
C VAL A 78 2.06 3.97 -6.60
N LEU A 79 1.16 3.20 -5.98
CA LEU A 79 -0.18 3.67 -5.63
C LEU A 79 -0.12 4.89 -4.71
N LEU A 80 0.70 4.83 -3.65
CA LEU A 80 0.89 5.95 -2.73
C LEU A 80 1.46 7.17 -3.45
N TRP A 81 2.46 6.99 -4.32
CA TRP A 81 3.06 8.06 -5.10
C TRP A 81 2.05 8.73 -6.04
N THR A 82 1.23 7.94 -6.75
CA THR A 82 0.16 8.49 -7.60
C THR A 82 -0.88 9.22 -6.78
N PHE A 83 -1.19 8.76 -5.57
CA PHE A 83 -2.12 9.44 -4.68
C PHE A 83 -1.57 10.78 -4.19
N VAL A 84 -0.30 10.83 -3.76
CA VAL A 84 0.35 12.07 -3.31
C VAL A 84 0.37 13.13 -4.42
N GLN A 85 0.60 12.75 -5.68
CA GLN A 85 0.53 13.68 -6.81
C GLN A 85 -0.87 14.24 -7.07
N ARG A 86 -1.93 13.59 -6.57
CA ARG A 86 -3.32 14.03 -6.71
C ARG A 86 -3.78 14.92 -5.56
N LEU A 87 -2.99 15.06 -4.50
CA LEU A 87 -3.31 15.96 -3.40
C LEU A 87 -3.19 17.41 -3.88
N PRO A 88 -4.19 18.27 -3.61
CA PRO A 88 -4.07 19.70 -3.86
C PRO A 88 -2.89 20.26 -3.05
N ALA A 89 -2.09 21.13 -3.67
CA ALA A 89 -1.04 21.84 -2.95
C ALA A 89 -1.66 22.57 -1.74
N PRO A 90 -1.03 22.50 -0.55
CA PRO A 90 -1.59 23.12 0.65
C PRO A 90 -1.83 24.60 0.37
N SER A 91 -3.11 25.00 0.43
CA SER A 91 -3.52 26.40 0.36
C SER A 91 -2.89 27.12 1.55
N GLN A 92 -1.81 27.87 1.30
CA GLN A 92 -1.18 28.76 2.26
C GLN A 92 -2.17 29.90 2.58
N THR A 93 -3.16 29.66 3.43
CA THR A 93 -3.95 30.74 4.05
C THR A 93 -3.13 31.33 5.19
N VAL A 94 -2.05 32.04 4.85
CA VAL A 94 -1.40 33.00 5.75
C VAL A 94 -1.59 34.40 5.15
N GLN A 95 -2.68 35.06 5.55
CA GLN A 95 -2.73 36.52 5.62
C GLN A 95 -3.66 36.93 6.78
N PRO A 96 -3.12 37.17 7.99
CA PRO A 96 -3.66 38.16 8.89
C PRO A 96 -2.90 39.46 8.63
N SER A 97 -3.51 40.37 7.88
CA SER A 97 -3.04 41.75 7.76
C SER A 97 -4.22 42.70 7.84
N THR A 98 -4.76 42.92 9.05
CA THR A 98 -5.03 44.24 9.65
C THR A 98 -5.55 44.08 11.07
#